data_AF-M2BD72-F1
#
_entry.id   AF-M2BD72-F1
#
_cell.length_a   1.000
_cell.length_b   1.000
_cell.length_c   1.000
_cell.angle_alpha   90.00
_cell.angle_beta   90.00
_cell.angle_gamma   90.00
#
_symmetry.space_group_name_H-M   'P 1'
#
loop_
_entity.id
_entity.type
_entity.pdbx_description
1 polymer ?
#
loop_
_entity_poly.entity_id
_entity_poly.type
_entity_poly.pdbx_seq_one_letter_code
_entity_poly.pdbx_strand_id
1 'polypeptide(L)'
;MKRREFIEELEDRLRHLPYKDRKEAIKFYEEYFDEAGSENEQTVIDELRSPAHIASKILSDYAIKEAEGARKSARGGLRALWFTILGIFAAPIAIPLAVILTVVIVLLCVGLCVASIALVFGGGILAVFAFGMLFVDFGMGILLIGAILIAIGFTRLLYLFVTAIIRKISQLVKKI
;
A
#
# COMPACT_ATOMS: atom_id res chain seq x y z
N MET A 1 5.53 -55.87 10.89
CA MET A 1 5.25 -55.28 9.56
C MET A 1 6.55 -55.12 8.81
N LYS A 2 6.53 -55.27 7.49
CA LYS A 2 7.62 -54.85 6.58
C LYS A 2 7.30 -53.49 5.95
N ARG A 3 8.29 -52.81 5.36
CA ARG A 3 8.11 -51.53 4.65
C ARG A 3 6.88 -51.51 3.74
N ARG A 4 6.70 -52.55 2.91
CA ARG A 4 5.61 -52.64 1.94
C ARG A 4 4.23 -52.60 2.59
N GLU A 5 4.06 -53.32 3.70
CA GLU A 5 2.81 -53.35 4.47
C GLU A 5 2.54 -51.99 5.15
N PHE A 6 3.59 -51.32 5.65
CA PHE A 6 3.47 -50.00 6.26
C PHE A 6 2.99 -48.95 5.25
N ILE A 7 3.57 -48.94 4.05
CA ILE A 7 3.23 -47.99 2.98
C ILE A 7 1.84 -48.27 2.42
N GLU A 8 1.49 -49.54 2.17
CA GLU A 8 0.14 -49.93 1.71
C GLU A 8 -0.94 -49.47 2.71
N GLU A 9 -0.70 -49.66 4.02
CA GLU A 9 -1.65 -49.22 5.06
C GLU A 9 -1.71 -47.69 5.20
N LEU A 10 -0.57 -47.00 5.06
CA LEU A 10 -0.53 -45.54 5.06
C LEU A 10 -1.30 -44.95 3.86
N GLU A 11 -1.16 -45.56 2.67
CA GLU A 11 -1.86 -45.13 1.47
C GLU A 11 -3.38 -45.27 1.59
N ASP A 12 -3.88 -46.40 2.11
CA ASP A 12 -5.31 -46.59 2.35
C ASP A 12 -5.86 -45.57 3.35
N ARG A 13 -5.12 -45.29 4.42
CA ARG A 13 -5.53 -44.30 5.44
C ARG A 13 -5.53 -42.87 4.90
N LEU A 14 -4.67 -42.55 3.94
CA LEU A 14 -4.59 -41.23 3.29
C LEU A 14 -5.51 -41.08 2.07
N ARG A 15 -6.39 -42.06 1.76
CA ARG A 15 -7.28 -42.02 0.59
C ARG A 15 -8.17 -40.78 0.47
N HIS A 16 -8.48 -40.11 1.60
CA HIS A 16 -9.29 -38.90 1.65
C HIS A 16 -8.54 -37.62 1.26
N LEU A 17 -7.21 -37.67 1.13
CA LEU A 17 -6.42 -36.55 0.62
C LEU A 17 -6.51 -36.46 -0.91
N PRO A 18 -6.34 -35.26 -1.48
CA PRO A 18 -6.12 -35.08 -2.91
C PRO A 18 -4.99 -35.98 -3.42
N TYR A 19 -5.14 -36.52 -4.63
CA TYR A 19 -4.19 -37.45 -5.23
C TYR A 19 -2.73 -36.95 -5.17
N LYS A 20 -2.52 -35.65 -5.42
CA LYS A 20 -1.21 -35.01 -5.41
C LYS A 20 -0.57 -35.05 -4.02
N ASP A 21 -1.29 -34.60 -3.00
CA ASP A 21 -0.78 -34.52 -1.62
C ASP A 21 -0.58 -35.90 -1.02
N ARG A 22 -1.48 -36.85 -1.34
CA ARG A 22 -1.32 -38.27 -0.96
C ARG A 22 -0.05 -38.85 -1.56
N LYS A 23 0.16 -38.69 -2.86
CA LYS A 23 1.33 -39.23 -3.57
C LYS A 23 2.64 -38.62 -3.05
N GLU A 24 2.63 -37.33 -2.75
CA GLU A 24 3.78 -36.63 -2.18
C GLU A 24 4.10 -37.13 -0.77
N ALA A 25 3.09 -37.31 0.08
CA ALA A 25 3.27 -37.88 1.41
C ALA A 25 3.82 -39.32 1.36
N ILE A 26 3.27 -40.18 0.49
CA ILE A 26 3.76 -41.55 0.32
C ILE A 26 5.21 -41.57 -0.17
N LYS A 27 5.55 -40.77 -1.19
CA LYS A 27 6.91 -40.67 -1.72
C LYS A 27 7.91 -40.23 -0.65
N PHE A 28 7.54 -39.29 0.21
CA PHE A 28 8.39 -38.84 1.32
C PHE A 28 8.75 -39.99 2.28
N TYR A 29 7.76 -40.80 2.67
CA TYR A 29 8.02 -41.94 3.55
C TYR A 29 8.75 -43.08 2.82
N GLU A 30 8.49 -43.30 1.52
CA GLU A 30 9.26 -44.25 0.71
C GLU A 30 10.75 -43.89 0.66
N GLU A 31 11.07 -42.61 0.43
CA GLU A 31 12.45 -42.09 0.45
C GLU A 31 13.07 -42.21 1.84
N TYR A 32 12.30 -41.95 2.90
CA TYR A 32 12.76 -42.12 4.30
C TYR A 32 13.14 -43.58 4.61
N PHE A 33 12.36 -44.55 4.10
CA PHE A 33 12.70 -45.97 4.22
C PHE A 33 13.90 -46.36 3.33
N ASP A 34 14.08 -45.73 2.17
CA ASP A 34 15.24 -45.98 1.29
C ASP A 34 16.55 -45.47 1.90
N GLU A 35 16.54 -44.30 2.56
CA GLU A 35 17.71 -43.73 3.24
C GLU A 35 18.18 -44.57 4.43
N ALA A 36 17.25 -45.21 5.15
CA ALA A 36 17.57 -46.09 6.26
C ALA A 36 18.20 -47.43 5.82
N GLY A 37 17.91 -47.87 4.60
CA GLY A 37 18.36 -49.14 4.03
C GLY A 37 17.61 -50.37 4.58
N SER A 38 17.67 -51.48 3.84
CA SER A 38 16.94 -52.71 4.14
C SER A 38 17.31 -53.36 5.49
N GLU A 39 18.48 -53.03 6.05
CA GLU A 39 18.95 -53.55 7.34
C GLU A 39 18.29 -52.85 8.54
N ASN A 40 17.73 -51.65 8.36
CA ASN A 40 17.16 -50.83 9.45
C ASN A 40 15.64 -50.62 9.35
N GLU A 41 14.93 -51.30 8.45
CA GLU A 41 13.47 -51.14 8.27
C GLU A 41 12.68 -51.32 9.58
N GLN A 42 13.06 -52.31 10.40
CA GLN A 42 12.41 -52.55 11.69
C GLN A 42 12.59 -51.37 12.66
N THR A 43 13.79 -50.80 12.72
CA THR A 43 14.13 -49.64 13.56
C THR A 43 13.33 -48.41 13.14
N VAL A 44 13.15 -48.20 11.84
CA VAL A 44 12.36 -47.09 11.28
C VAL A 44 10.88 -47.23 11.62
N ILE A 45 10.33 -48.44 11.56
CA ILE A 45 8.92 -48.70 11.93
C ILE A 45 8.69 -48.38 13.41
N ASP A 46 9.62 -48.78 14.29
CA ASP A 46 9.54 -48.47 15.72
C ASP A 46 9.63 -46.96 15.99
N GLU A 47 10.47 -46.24 15.24
CA GLU A 47 10.62 -44.77 15.35
C GLU A 47 9.37 -44.02 14.84
N LEU A 48 8.81 -44.44 13.71
CA LEU A 48 7.58 -43.89 13.12
C LEU A 48 6.31 -44.31 13.88
N ARG A 49 6.44 -45.23 14.84
CA ARG A 49 5.37 -45.85 15.63
C ARG A 49 4.39 -46.69 14.79
N SER A 50 3.39 -46.06 14.17
CA SER A 50 2.36 -46.78 13.42
C SER A 50 1.85 -45.98 12.21
N PRO A 51 1.46 -46.66 11.10
CA PRO A 51 0.88 -46.00 9.93
C PRO A 51 -0.36 -45.17 10.30
N ALA A 52 -1.16 -45.66 11.25
CA ALA A 52 -2.33 -44.96 11.77
C ALA A 52 -1.99 -43.63 12.45
N HIS A 53 -0.89 -43.60 13.21
CA HIS A 53 -0.44 -42.38 13.90
C HIS A 53 0.01 -41.31 12.90
N ILE A 54 0.80 -41.71 11.90
CA ILE A 54 1.28 -40.82 10.84
C ILE A 54 0.11 -40.30 9.99
N ALA A 55 -0.80 -41.17 9.56
CA ALA A 55 -1.97 -40.78 8.78
C ALA A 55 -2.84 -39.77 9.54
N SER A 56 -3.09 -40.00 10.83
CA SER A 56 -3.87 -39.09 11.68
C SER A 56 -3.22 -37.70 11.78
N LYS A 57 -1.90 -37.65 11.92
CA LYS A 57 -1.15 -36.39 11.96
C LYS A 57 -1.28 -35.62 10.64
N ILE A 58 -1.07 -36.29 9.51
CA ILE A 58 -1.16 -35.67 8.18
C ILE A 58 -2.57 -35.15 7.91
N LEU A 59 -3.60 -35.96 8.22
CA LEU A 59 -5.01 -35.58 8.07
C LEU A 59 -5.38 -34.38 8.94
N SER A 60 -4.90 -34.35 10.18
CA SER A 60 -5.13 -33.24 11.11
C SER A 60 -4.47 -31.95 10.62
N ASP A 61 -3.21 -32.03 10.19
CA ASP A 61 -2.46 -30.90 9.64
C ASP A 61 -3.13 -30.37 8.35
N TYR A 62 -3.67 -31.25 7.51
CA TYR A 62 -4.43 -30.89 6.31
C TYR A 62 -5.76 -30.19 6.65
N ALA A 63 -6.54 -30.75 7.57
CA ALA A 63 -7.82 -30.18 8.00
C ALA A 63 -7.65 -28.79 8.63
N ILE A 64 -6.58 -28.57 9.41
CA ILE A 64 -6.26 -27.26 9.97
C ILE A 64 -5.90 -26.27 8.85
N LYS A 65 -5.05 -26.67 7.89
CA LYS A 65 -4.69 -25.81 6.74
C LYS A 65 -5.90 -25.43 5.89
N GLU A 66 -6.81 -26.36 5.64
CA GLU A 66 -8.03 -26.12 4.87
C GLU A 66 -8.98 -25.16 5.62
N ALA A 67 -9.20 -25.39 6.93
CA ALA A 67 -10.00 -24.51 7.77
C ALA A 67 -9.41 -23.09 7.88
N GLU A 68 -8.08 -22.97 7.98
CA GLU A 68 -7.40 -21.67 7.95
C GLU A 68 -7.55 -20.96 6.59
N GLY A 69 -7.42 -21.71 5.48
CA GLY A 69 -7.63 -21.20 4.12
C GLY A 69 -9.05 -20.68 3.91
N ALA A 70 -10.04 -21.47 4.32
CA ALA A 70 -11.46 -21.10 4.26
C ALA A 70 -11.75 -19.86 5.11
N ARG A 71 -11.23 -19.80 6.34
CA ARG A 71 -11.40 -18.64 7.24
C ARG A 71 -10.72 -17.38 6.69
N LYS A 72 -9.52 -17.50 6.12
CA LYS A 72 -8.82 -16.38 5.46
C LYS A 72 -9.62 -15.86 4.27
N SER A 73 -10.12 -16.75 3.42
CA SER A 73 -10.96 -16.40 2.26
C SER A 73 -12.25 -15.70 2.68
N ALA A 74 -13.00 -16.27 3.64
CA ALA A 74 -14.24 -15.69 4.15
C ALA A 74 -14.02 -14.30 4.80
N ARG A 75 -12.96 -14.15 5.60
CA ARG A 75 -12.62 -12.85 6.22
C ARG A 75 -12.18 -11.82 5.18
N GLY A 76 -11.52 -12.25 4.10
CA GLY A 76 -11.18 -11.41 2.96
C GLY A 76 -12.44 -10.88 2.25
N GLY A 77 -13.38 -11.78 1.93
CA GLY A 77 -14.67 -11.40 1.32
C GLY A 77 -15.50 -10.46 2.19
N LEU A 78 -15.59 -10.74 3.50
CA LEU A 78 -16.34 -9.89 4.43
C LEU A 78 -15.70 -8.51 4.60
N ARG A 79 -14.36 -8.43 4.62
CA ARG A 79 -13.64 -7.14 4.64
C ARG A 79 -13.86 -6.37 3.35
N ALA A 80 -13.82 -7.02 2.19
CA ALA A 80 -14.09 -6.36 0.91
C ALA A 80 -15.51 -5.76 0.89
N LEU A 81 -16.52 -6.53 1.33
CA LEU A 81 -17.89 -6.04 1.49
C LEU A 81 -17.96 -4.84 2.45
N TRP A 82 -17.29 -4.91 3.61
CA TRP A 82 -17.25 -3.79 4.56
C TRP A 82 -16.67 -2.51 3.93
N PHE A 83 -15.57 -2.62 3.18
CA PHE A 83 -14.98 -1.48 2.49
C PHE A 83 -15.87 -0.95 1.34
N THR A 84 -16.58 -1.81 0.62
CA THR A 84 -17.52 -1.36 -0.43
C THR A 84 -18.70 -0.58 0.15
N ILE A 85 -19.28 -1.06 1.26
CA ILE A 85 -20.37 -0.38 1.96
C ILE A 85 -19.87 0.98 2.48
N LEU A 86 -18.68 1.00 3.09
CA LEU A 86 -18.08 2.24 3.58
C LEU A 86 -17.79 3.22 2.44
N GLY A 87 -17.34 2.73 1.29
CA GLY A 87 -17.11 3.53 0.09
C GLY A 87 -18.38 4.20 -0.43
N ILE A 88 -19.52 3.50 -0.45
CA ILE A 88 -20.81 4.06 -0.87
C ILE A 88 -21.26 5.18 0.06
N PHE A 89 -21.08 5.02 1.38
CA PHE A 89 -21.42 6.06 2.36
C PHE A 89 -20.41 7.22 2.37
N ALA A 90 -19.14 6.96 2.09
CA ALA A 90 -18.12 8.00 2.01
C ALA A 90 -18.19 8.80 0.71
N ALA A 91 -18.59 8.18 -0.40
CA ALA A 91 -18.70 8.80 -1.73
C ALA A 91 -19.49 10.12 -1.77
N PRO A 92 -20.70 10.25 -1.18
CA PRO A 92 -21.48 11.49 -1.22
C PRO A 92 -20.79 12.67 -0.52
N ILE A 93 -19.83 12.42 0.37
CA ILE A 93 -19.05 13.47 1.05
C ILE A 93 -17.70 13.68 0.36
N ALA A 94 -17.04 12.59 -0.05
CA ALA A 94 -15.73 12.62 -0.68
C ALA A 94 -15.75 13.33 -2.04
N ILE A 95 -16.78 13.09 -2.86
CA ILE A 95 -16.91 13.69 -4.20
C ILE A 95 -17.05 15.22 -4.12
N PRO A 96 -18.03 15.80 -3.40
CA PRO A 96 -18.15 17.25 -3.33
C PRO A 96 -16.94 17.90 -2.67
N LEU A 97 -16.34 17.27 -1.65
CA LEU A 97 -15.11 17.77 -1.03
C LEU A 97 -13.94 17.80 -2.02
N ALA A 98 -13.78 16.76 -2.85
CA ALA A 98 -12.76 16.72 -3.89
C ALA A 98 -12.97 17.81 -4.95
N VAL A 99 -14.22 18.07 -5.35
CA VAL A 99 -14.55 19.15 -6.29
C VAL A 99 -14.20 20.51 -5.71
N ILE A 100 -14.62 20.79 -4.47
CA ILE A 100 -14.31 22.06 -3.79
C ILE A 100 -12.79 22.26 -3.69
N LEU A 101 -12.06 21.22 -3.26
CA LEU A 101 -10.61 21.29 -3.12
C LEU A 101 -9.93 21.54 -4.48
N THR A 102 -10.41 20.90 -5.53
CA THR A 102 -9.91 21.11 -6.91
C THR A 102 -10.15 22.55 -7.36
N VAL A 103 -11.36 23.07 -7.17
CA VAL A 103 -11.70 24.46 -7.54
C VAL A 103 -10.84 25.46 -6.77
N VAL A 104 -10.67 25.27 -5.46
CA VAL A 104 -9.81 26.14 -4.63
C VAL A 104 -8.36 26.15 -5.14
N ILE A 105 -7.81 24.98 -5.46
CA ILE A 105 -6.45 24.88 -6.01
C ILE A 105 -6.36 25.61 -7.35
N VAL A 106 -7.32 25.41 -8.25
CA VAL A 106 -7.34 26.07 -9.56
C VAL A 106 -7.43 27.59 -9.40
N LEU A 107 -8.31 28.10 -8.53
CA LEU A 107 -8.43 29.53 -8.25
C LEU A 107 -7.14 30.12 -7.67
N LEU A 108 -6.47 29.41 -6.76
CA LEU A 108 -5.18 29.85 -6.22
C LEU A 108 -4.10 29.87 -7.30
N CYS A 109 -4.05 28.88 -8.18
CA CYS A 109 -3.12 28.84 -9.31
C CYS A 109 -3.37 30.00 -10.29
N VAL A 110 -4.62 30.23 -10.68
CA VAL A 110 -5.01 31.34 -11.56
C VAL A 110 -4.68 32.68 -10.89
N GLY A 111 -5.00 32.84 -9.61
CA GLY A 111 -4.66 34.04 -8.84
C GLY A 111 -3.17 34.31 -8.79
N LEU A 112 -2.34 33.27 -8.61
CA LEU A 112 -0.87 33.37 -8.68
C LEU A 112 -0.39 33.78 -10.07
N CYS A 113 -0.97 33.22 -11.14
CA CYS A 113 -0.63 33.60 -12.51
C CYS A 113 -0.95 35.07 -12.77
N VAL A 114 -2.16 35.52 -12.41
CA VAL A 114 -2.59 36.92 -12.58
C VAL A 114 -1.73 37.86 -11.74
N ALA A 115 -1.46 37.52 -10.47
CA ALA A 115 -0.60 38.32 -9.59
C ALA A 115 0.83 38.43 -10.14
N SER A 116 1.38 37.34 -10.68
CA SER A 116 2.71 37.35 -11.29
C SER A 116 2.77 38.23 -12.53
N ILE A 117 1.76 38.17 -13.39
CA ILE A 117 1.65 39.02 -14.58
C ILE A 117 1.51 40.49 -14.16
N ALA A 118 0.63 40.80 -13.22
CA ALA A 118 0.44 42.16 -12.71
C ALA A 118 1.72 42.72 -12.07
N LEU A 119 2.50 41.88 -11.38
CA LEU A 119 3.77 42.26 -10.79
C LEU A 119 4.84 42.56 -11.85
N VAL A 120 4.91 41.78 -12.93
CA VAL A 120 5.87 42.01 -14.02
C VAL A 120 5.56 43.30 -14.76
N PHE A 121 4.31 43.48 -15.20
CA PHE A 121 3.92 44.64 -16.01
C PHE A 121 3.69 45.89 -15.14
N GLY A 122 2.86 45.78 -14.11
CA GLY A 122 2.56 46.90 -13.21
C GLY A 122 3.74 47.27 -12.31
N GLY A 123 4.41 46.28 -11.73
CA GLY A 123 5.61 46.52 -10.92
C GLY A 123 6.77 47.08 -11.75
N GLY A 124 6.93 46.64 -13.01
CA GLY A 124 7.92 47.21 -13.93
C GLY A 124 7.69 48.69 -14.24
N ILE A 125 6.44 49.08 -14.53
CA ILE A 125 6.06 50.48 -14.78
C ILE A 125 6.28 51.31 -13.51
N LEU A 126 5.84 50.81 -12.35
CA LEU A 126 6.05 51.47 -11.06
C LEU A 126 7.53 51.61 -10.71
N ALA A 127 8.38 50.64 -11.06
CA ALA A 127 9.82 50.70 -10.83
C ALA A 127 10.49 51.82 -11.65
N VAL A 128 10.12 51.95 -12.93
CA VAL A 128 10.62 53.05 -13.79
C VAL A 128 10.17 54.41 -13.24
N PHE A 129 8.92 54.52 -12.81
CA PHE A 129 8.39 55.73 -12.21
C PHE A 129 9.09 56.06 -10.88
N ALA A 130 9.25 55.07 -10.00
CA ALA A 130 9.92 55.21 -8.71
C ALA A 130 11.38 55.66 -8.88
N PHE A 131 12.08 55.11 -9.90
CA PHE A 131 13.45 55.52 -10.21
C PHE A 131 13.53 56.98 -10.67
N GLY A 132 12.59 57.44 -11.51
CA GLY A 132 12.51 58.85 -11.89
C GLY A 132 12.17 59.77 -10.69
N MET A 133 11.33 59.29 -9.77
CA MET A 133 10.89 60.04 -8.60
C MET A 133 12.00 60.28 -7.56
N LEU A 134 13.04 59.42 -7.52
CA LEU A 134 14.20 59.61 -6.65
C LEU A 134 14.93 60.94 -6.87
N PHE A 135 14.84 61.52 -8.07
CA PHE A 135 15.45 62.81 -8.40
C PHE A 135 14.60 64.02 -8.00
N VAL A 136 13.32 63.81 -7.67
CA VAL A 136 12.36 64.86 -7.30
C VAL A 136 12.11 64.85 -5.80
N ASP A 137 11.77 63.68 -5.26
CA ASP A 137 11.55 63.45 -3.84
C ASP A 137 12.12 62.08 -3.47
N PHE A 138 13.26 62.13 -2.77
CA PHE A 138 14.01 60.94 -2.39
C PHE A 138 13.23 60.03 -1.42
N GLY A 139 12.39 60.61 -0.56
CA GLY A 139 11.60 59.86 0.42
C GLY A 139 10.52 59.02 -0.24
N MET A 140 9.75 59.63 -1.15
CA MET A 140 8.70 58.93 -1.90
C MET A 140 9.27 57.86 -2.84
N GLY A 141 10.42 58.13 -3.49
CA GLY A 141 11.07 57.15 -4.37
C GLY A 141 11.48 55.86 -3.62
N ILE A 142 12.06 55.98 -2.42
CA ILE A 142 12.43 54.82 -1.60
C ILE A 142 11.20 54.03 -1.14
N LEU A 143 10.11 54.72 -0.75
CA LEU A 143 8.87 54.07 -0.32
C LEU A 143 8.26 53.22 -1.45
N LEU A 144 8.25 53.73 -2.69
CA LEU A 144 7.72 53.01 -3.85
C LEU A 144 8.57 51.77 -4.18
N ILE A 145 9.89 51.87 -4.14
CA ILE A 145 10.79 50.71 -4.33
C ILE A 145 10.56 49.66 -3.23
N GLY A 146 10.40 50.11 -1.97
CA GLY A 146 10.07 49.23 -0.85
C GLY A 146 8.75 48.48 -1.05
N ALA A 147 7.71 49.16 -1.53
CA ALA A 147 6.42 48.54 -1.83
C ALA A 147 6.53 47.45 -2.91
N ILE A 148 7.32 47.68 -3.96
CA ILE A 148 7.58 46.70 -5.02
C ILE A 148 8.29 45.46 -4.45
N LEU A 149 9.29 45.66 -3.58
CA LEU A 149 10.05 44.55 -2.96
C LEU A 149 9.15 43.69 -2.05
N ILE A 150 8.26 44.33 -1.28
CA ILE A 150 7.27 43.64 -0.45
C ILE A 150 6.29 42.84 -1.32
N ALA A 151 5.81 43.41 -2.43
CA ALA A 151 4.91 42.71 -3.35
C ALA A 151 5.56 41.47 -3.99
N ILE A 152 6.84 41.55 -4.36
CA ILE A 152 7.63 40.39 -4.83
C ILE A 152 7.75 39.34 -3.72
N GLY A 153 8.11 39.76 -2.51
CA GLY A 153 8.24 38.87 -1.35
C GLY A 153 6.93 38.14 -1.03
N PHE A 154 5.81 38.84 -1.04
CA PHE A 154 4.49 38.26 -0.79
C PHE A 154 4.08 37.24 -1.87
N THR A 155 4.34 37.55 -3.14
CA THR A 155 4.10 36.64 -4.27
C THR A 155 4.94 35.35 -4.12
N ARG A 156 6.21 35.48 -3.73
CA ARG A 156 7.10 34.34 -3.48
C ARG A 156 6.66 33.50 -2.28
N LEU A 157 6.19 34.14 -1.21
CA LEU A 157 5.65 33.48 -0.01
C LEU A 157 4.40 32.67 -0.34
N LEU A 158 3.46 33.25 -1.10
CA LEU A 158 2.26 32.55 -1.56
C LEU A 158 2.59 31.33 -2.42
N TYR A 159 3.57 31.46 -3.34
CA TYR A 159 4.03 30.34 -4.15
C TYR A 159 4.57 29.18 -3.30
N LEU A 160 5.39 29.48 -2.29
CA LEU A 160 5.91 28.46 -1.37
C LEU A 160 4.81 27.81 -0.54
N PHE A 161 3.84 28.60 -0.07
CA PHE A 161 2.70 28.10 0.70
C PHE A 161 1.84 27.13 -0.12
N VAL A 162 1.49 27.50 -1.35
CA VAL A 162 0.72 26.64 -2.27
C VAL A 162 1.48 25.34 -2.57
N THR A 163 2.77 25.42 -2.91
CA THR A 163 3.57 24.22 -3.19
C THR A 163 3.78 23.35 -1.96
N ALA A 164 3.86 23.92 -0.74
CA ALA A 164 3.92 23.16 0.49
C ALA A 164 2.62 22.37 0.76
N ILE A 165 1.46 22.97 0.51
CA ILE A 165 0.16 22.29 0.61
C ILE A 165 0.08 21.13 -0.39
N ILE A 166 0.43 21.38 -1.66
CA ILE A 166 0.43 20.34 -2.70
C ILE A 166 1.36 19.18 -2.32
N ARG A 167 2.56 19.47 -1.81
CA ARG A 167 3.51 18.45 -1.34
C ARG A 167 2.95 17.63 -0.19
N LYS A 168 2.32 18.27 0.80
CA LYS A 168 1.68 17.56 1.92
C LYS A 168 0.55 16.65 1.44
N ILE A 169 -0.31 17.14 0.54
CA ILE A 169 -1.38 16.32 -0.05
C ILE A 169 -0.78 15.13 -0.83
N SER A 170 0.25 15.36 -1.65
CA SER A 170 0.93 14.30 -2.39
C SER A 170 1.56 13.24 -1.47
N GLN A 171 2.14 13.65 -0.35
CA GLN A 171 2.69 12.71 0.65
C GLN A 171 1.60 11.89 1.33
N LEU A 172 0.45 12.48 1.62
CA LEU A 172 -0.68 11.74 2.20
C LEU A 172 -1.24 10.73 1.21
N VAL A 173 -1.39 11.11 -0.06
CA VAL A 173 -1.85 10.18 -1.12
C VAL A 173 -0.87 9.02 -1.33
N LYS A 174 0.44 9.25 -1.25
CA LYS A 174 1.44 8.16 -1.37
C LYS A 174 1.48 7.19 -0.18
N LYS A 175 0.90 7.59 0.96
CA LYS A 175 0.95 6.82 2.21
C LYS A 175 -0.32 5.98 2.42
N ILE A 176 -1.38 6.28 1.68
CA ILE A 176 -2.65 5.53 1.63
C ILE A 176 -2.51 4.44 0.55
#